data_AF-A0A971HPR8-F1
#
_entry.id   AF-A0A971HPR8-F1
#
_cell.length_a   1.000
_cell.length_b   1.000
_cell.length_c   1.000
_cell.angle_alpha   90.00
_cell.angle_beta   90.00
_cell.angle_gamma   90.00
#
_symmetry.space_group_name_H-M   'P 1'
#
loop_
_entity.id
_entity.type
_entity.pdbx_description
1 polymer ?
#
loop_
_entity_poly.entity_id
_entity_poly.type
_entity_poly.pdbx_seq_one_letter_code
_entity_poly.pdbx_strand_id
1 'polypeptide(L)'
;MNRQGFALYLTFLVTTVVFMLVTAGQTISRLSLDMGRTDVLETIVFHAADGALEKGIAHLRGKFEPFDLAYEAKFENNRNLKVNLAAKNENSNSETLSLLCAVSLFEGNNLLIKKTYMRTNIENRLGRSGLGRFMEVR
;
A
#
# COMPACT_ATOMS: atom_id res chain seq x y z
N MET A 1 -47.47 36.18 21.31
CA MET A 1 -46.27 35.32 21.45
C MET A 1 -45.21 36.10 22.20
N ASN A 2 -44.70 35.59 23.33
CA ASN A 2 -43.84 36.37 24.22
C ASN A 2 -42.44 36.56 23.61
N ARG A 3 -41.96 37.79 23.49
CA ARG A 3 -40.75 38.18 22.74
C ARG A 3 -39.49 37.43 23.21
N GLN A 4 -39.44 37.11 24.51
CA GLN A 4 -38.39 36.31 25.14
C GLN A 4 -38.42 34.83 24.73
N GLY A 5 -39.60 34.23 24.58
CA GLY A 5 -39.75 32.83 24.14
C GLY A 5 -39.32 32.62 22.69
N PHE A 6 -39.57 33.61 21.82
CA PHE A 6 -39.09 33.58 20.45
C PHE A 6 -37.56 33.69 20.36
N ALA A 7 -36.93 34.55 21.17
CA ALA A 7 -35.47 34.67 21.24
C ALA A 7 -34.79 33.39 21.75
N LEU A 8 -35.37 32.73 22.76
CA LEU A 8 -34.92 31.43 23.26
C LEU A 8 -35.02 30.34 22.19
N TYR A 9 -36.14 30.29 21.46
CA TYR A 9 -36.30 29.34 20.35
C TYR A 9 -35.27 29.57 19.24
N LEU A 10 -35.07 30.83 18.83
CA LEU A 10 -34.13 31.17 17.78
C LEU A 10 -32.69 30.82 18.16
N THR A 11 -32.27 31.14 19.40
CA THR A 11 -30.94 30.81 19.90
C THR A 11 -30.74 29.30 20.00
N PHE A 12 -31.73 28.55 20.48
CA PHE A 12 -31.69 27.09 20.48
C PHE A 12 -31.56 26.51 19.06
N LEU A 13 -32.34 27.02 18.11
CA LEU A 13 -32.29 26.56 16.72
C LEU A 13 -30.93 26.85 16.08
N VAL A 14 -30.40 28.06 16.24
CA VAL A 14 -29.09 28.45 15.68
C VAL A 14 -27.97 27.61 16.29
N THR A 15 -27.94 27.46 17.62
CA THR A 15 -26.92 26.63 18.29
C THR A 15 -26.99 25.18 17.86
N THR A 16 -28.19 24.63 17.69
CA THR A 16 -28.38 23.25 17.21
C THR A 16 -27.85 23.07 15.78
N VAL A 17 -28.17 24.01 14.88
CA VAL A 17 -27.67 23.96 13.49
C VAL A 17 -26.15 24.08 13.45
N VAL A 18 -25.57 25.02 14.21
CA VAL A 18 -24.10 25.18 14.31
C VAL A 18 -23.46 23.92 14.88
N PHE A 19 -24.04 23.33 15.93
CA PHE A 19 -23.55 22.09 16.52
C PHE A 19 -23.57 20.93 15.53
N MET A 20 -24.67 20.77 14.78
CA MET A 20 -24.76 19.75 13.73
C MET A 20 -23.70 19.96 12.63
N LEU A 21 -23.51 21.20 12.15
CA LEU A 21 -22.49 21.51 11.14
C LEU A 21 -21.08 21.21 11.63
N VAL A 22 -20.74 21.62 12.86
CA VAL A 22 -19.41 21.37 13.44
C VAL A 22 -19.17 19.88 13.60
N THR A 23 -20.16 19.15 14.12
CA THR A 23 -20.04 17.71 14.34
C THR A 23 -19.88 16.96 13.01
N ALA A 24 -20.67 17.30 12.00
CA ALA A 24 -20.55 16.73 10.66
C ALA A 24 -19.24 17.12 9.96
N GLY A 25 -18.77 18.36 10.14
CA GLY A 25 -17.48 18.80 9.62
C GLY A 25 -16.32 17.98 10.20
N GLN A 26 -16.33 17.74 11.52
CA GLN A 26 -15.29 16.94 12.17
C GLN A 26 -15.26 15.48 11.70
N THR A 27 -16.42 14.86 11.46
CA THR A 27 -16.45 13.47 10.96
C THR A 27 -15.90 13.37 9.53
N ILE A 28 -16.28 14.30 8.65
CA ILE A 28 -15.79 14.35 7.27
C ILE A 28 -14.28 14.60 7.25
N SER A 29 -13.77 15.53 8.05
CA SER A 29 -12.33 15.81 8.11
C SER A 29 -11.52 14.60 8.57
N ARG A 30 -11.99 13.87 9.60
CA ARG A 30 -11.32 12.64 10.06
C ARG A 30 -11.30 11.57 8.98
N LEU A 31 -12.44 11.32 8.34
CA LEU A 31 -12.54 10.35 7.25
C LEU A 31 -11.58 10.70 6.10
N SER A 32 -11.52 11.97 5.70
CA SER A 32 -10.62 12.42 4.64
C SER A 32 -9.14 12.24 5.01
N LEU A 33 -8.76 12.50 6.26
CA LEU A 33 -7.40 12.28 6.75
C LEU A 33 -7.03 10.78 6.78
N ASP A 34 -7.96 9.94 7.21
CA ASP A 34 -7.77 8.49 7.25
C ASP A 34 -7.63 7.90 5.83
N MET A 35 -8.43 8.37 4.88
CA MET A 35 -8.32 8.01 3.47
C MET A 35 -6.96 8.47 2.90
N GLY A 36 -6.58 9.73 3.12
CA GLY A 36 -5.29 10.24 2.65
C GLY A 36 -4.09 9.48 3.24
N ARG A 37 -4.17 9.09 4.52
CA ARG A 37 -3.16 8.23 5.16
C ARG A 37 -3.09 6.87 4.47
N THR A 38 -4.24 6.27 4.17
CA THR A 38 -4.32 4.97 3.51
C THR A 38 -3.71 5.01 2.11
N ASP A 39 -4.07 6.00 1.29
CA ASP A 39 -3.54 6.16 -0.07
C ASP A 39 -2.01 6.33 -0.07
N VAL A 40 -1.47 7.08 0.89
CA VAL A 40 -0.01 7.25 1.05
C VAL A 40 0.66 5.92 1.39
N LEU A 41 0.08 5.14 2.31
CA LEU A 41 0.64 3.83 2.69
C LEU A 41 0.59 2.84 1.52
N GLU A 42 -0.50 2.83 0.74
CA GLU A 42 -0.61 2.00 -0.46
C GLU A 42 0.43 2.39 -1.50
N THR A 43 0.63 3.69 -1.73
CA THR A 43 1.63 4.21 -2.67
C THR A 43 3.07 3.81 -2.27
N ILE A 44 3.41 3.92 -0.97
CA ILE A 44 4.72 3.51 -0.46
C ILE A 44 4.96 2.01 -0.69
N VAL A 45 3.98 1.18 -0.35
CA VAL A 45 4.08 -0.28 -0.50
C VAL A 45 4.16 -0.68 -1.97
N PHE A 46 3.40 -0.02 -2.85
CA PHE A 46 3.45 -0.24 -4.28
C PHE A 46 4.84 0.07 -4.85
N HIS A 47 5.40 1.24 -4.58
CA HIS A 47 6.73 1.60 -5.07
C HIS A 47 7.84 0.72 -4.51
N ALA A 48 7.71 0.31 -3.24
CA ALA A 48 8.61 -0.66 -2.63
C ALA A 48 8.59 -2.01 -3.35
N ALA A 49 7.39 -2.51 -3.69
CA ALA A 49 7.23 -3.76 -4.41
C ALA A 49 7.73 -3.67 -5.85
N ASP A 50 7.43 -2.58 -6.54
CA ASP A 50 7.89 -2.32 -7.92
C ASP A 50 9.42 -2.27 -7.99
N GLY A 51 10.05 -1.50 -7.10
CA GLY A 51 11.52 -1.46 -7.00
C GLY A 51 12.14 -2.81 -6.64
N ALA A 52 11.47 -3.62 -5.81
CA ALA A 52 11.93 -4.96 -5.47
C ALA A 52 11.83 -5.92 -6.67
N LEU A 53 10.75 -5.86 -7.43
CA LEU A 53 10.55 -6.69 -8.62
C LEU A 53 11.56 -6.34 -9.72
N GLU A 54 11.87 -5.05 -9.91
CA GLU A 54 12.94 -4.63 -10.83
C GLU A 54 14.32 -5.12 -10.38
N LYS A 55 14.63 -5.08 -9.07
CA LYS A 55 15.85 -5.72 -8.53
C LYS A 55 15.86 -7.23 -8.79
N GLY A 56 14.71 -7.89 -8.69
CA GLY A 56 14.58 -9.31 -8.99
C GLY A 56 14.89 -9.63 -10.45
N ILE A 57 14.36 -8.83 -11.39
CA ILE A 57 14.68 -8.99 -12.81
C ILE A 57 16.17 -8.76 -13.06
N ALA A 58 16.75 -7.74 -12.43
CA ALA A 58 18.19 -7.49 -12.56
C ALA A 58 19.03 -8.69 -12.07
N HIS A 59 18.60 -9.34 -10.98
CA HIS A 59 19.23 -10.56 -10.50
C HIS A 59 19.10 -11.71 -11.52
N LEU A 60 17.89 -11.94 -12.05
CA LEU A 60 17.62 -12.98 -13.06
C LEU A 60 18.38 -12.76 -14.38
N ARG A 61 18.68 -11.50 -14.74
CA ARG A 61 19.52 -11.18 -15.91
C ARG A 61 20.97 -11.63 -15.74
N GLY A 62 21.48 -11.57 -14.51
CA GLY A 62 22.84 -12.05 -14.20
C GLY A 62 22.87 -13.58 -14.09
N LYS A 63 21.90 -14.15 -13.36
CA LYS A 63 21.77 -15.59 -13.15
C LYS A 63 20.30 -15.99 -13.17
N PHE A 64 19.88 -16.66 -14.25
CA PHE A 64 18.49 -17.05 -14.44
C PHE A 64 18.18 -18.35 -13.68
N GLU A 65 18.04 -18.24 -12.35
CA GLU A 65 17.74 -19.34 -11.45
C GLU A 65 16.76 -18.89 -10.34
N PRO A 66 16.02 -19.82 -9.72
CA PRO A 66 15.25 -19.54 -8.51
C PRO A 66 16.13 -18.97 -7.39
N PHE A 67 15.59 -17.99 -6.66
CA PHE A 67 16.28 -17.36 -5.54
C PHE A 67 15.27 -16.80 -4.53
N ASP A 68 15.72 -16.60 -3.30
CA ASP A 68 14.99 -15.88 -2.27
C ASP A 68 15.85 -14.69 -1.80
N LEU A 69 15.22 -13.53 -1.65
CA LEU A 69 15.84 -12.30 -1.19
C LEU A 69 14.92 -11.61 -0.19
N ALA A 70 15.41 -11.34 1.01
CA ALA A 70 14.70 -10.57 2.01
C ALA A 70 15.55 -9.36 2.42
N TYR A 71 14.93 -8.19 2.51
CA TYR A 71 15.58 -7.00 3.05
C TYR A 71 14.60 -6.11 3.80
N GLU A 72 15.14 -5.30 4.69
CA GLU A 72 14.38 -4.36 5.50
C GLU A 72 14.90 -2.94 5.30
N ALA A 73 13.99 -1.98 5.20
CA ALA A 73 14.30 -0.56 5.18
C ALA A 73 13.65 0.11 6.39
N LYS A 74 14.46 0.82 7.18
CA LYS A 74 14.00 1.59 8.33
C LYS A 74 13.74 3.04 7.90
N PHE A 75 12.65 3.60 8.37
CA PHE A 75 12.26 4.99 8.17
C PHE A 75 12.20 5.70 9.52
N GLU A 76 12.06 7.03 9.47
CA GLU A 76 11.78 7.82 10.66
C GLU A 76 10.42 7.42 11.29
N ASN A 77 10.22 7.77 12.56
CA ASN A 77 9.04 7.39 13.36
C ASN A 77 8.85 5.88 13.59
N ASN A 78 9.95 5.13 13.75
CA ASN A 78 9.92 3.69 14.07
C ASN A 78 9.17 2.85 13.02
N ARG A 79 9.17 3.30 11.76
CA ARG A 79 8.55 2.60 10.65
C ARG A 79 9.54 1.69 9.97
N ASN A 80 9.13 0.43 9.76
CA ASN A 80 9.97 -0.58 9.14
C ASN A 80 9.23 -1.21 7.97
N LEU A 81 9.85 -1.16 6.79
CA LEU A 81 9.36 -1.81 5.59
C LEU A 81 10.14 -3.11 5.39
N LYS A 82 9.43 -4.24 5.38
CA LYS A 82 9.99 -5.55 5.09
C LYS A 82 9.60 -5.96 3.68
N VAL A 83 10.57 -6.36 2.88
CA VAL A 83 10.37 -6.83 1.51
C VAL A 83 10.93 -8.25 1.41
N ASN A 84 10.08 -9.17 0.98
CA ASN A 84 10.44 -10.55 0.69
C ASN A 84 10.16 -10.82 -0.78
N LEU A 85 11.20 -11.13 -1.53
CA LEU A 85 11.18 -11.39 -2.96
C LEU A 85 11.62 -12.83 -3.19
N ALA A 86 10.85 -13.58 -3.96
CA ALA A 86 11.15 -14.96 -4.32
C ALA A 86 10.97 -15.14 -5.84
N ALA A 87 11.95 -15.75 -6.50
CA ALA A 87 11.81 -16.26 -7.85
C ALA A 87 11.46 -17.75 -7.79
N LYS A 88 10.33 -18.13 -8.39
CA LYS A 88 9.85 -19.51 -8.45
C LYS A 88 9.59 -19.93 -9.89
N ASN A 89 9.92 -21.17 -10.22
CA ASN A 89 9.48 -21.78 -11.47
C ASN A 89 7.95 -21.86 -11.47
N GLU A 90 7.31 -21.43 -12.55
CA GLU A 90 5.85 -21.56 -12.68
C GLU A 90 5.41 -23.02 -12.74
N ASN A 91 6.24 -23.89 -13.32
CA ASN A 91 6.00 -25.31 -13.42
C ASN A 91 7.32 -26.11 -13.35
N SER A 92 7.28 -27.37 -12.94
CA SER A 92 8.51 -28.19 -12.79
C SER A 92 9.32 -28.34 -14.08
N ASN A 93 8.70 -28.14 -15.25
CA ASN A 93 9.33 -28.21 -16.57
C ASN A 93 9.29 -26.88 -17.36
N SER A 94 8.95 -25.74 -16.72
CA SER A 94 8.91 -24.45 -17.43
C SER A 94 10.26 -23.75 -17.38
N GLU A 95 10.74 -23.28 -18.54
CA GLU A 95 11.87 -22.33 -18.63
C GLU A 95 11.48 -20.91 -18.18
N THR A 96 10.24 -20.72 -17.73
CA THR A 96 9.73 -19.46 -17.20
C THR A 96 9.82 -19.38 -15.68
N LEU A 97 10.26 -18.23 -15.20
CA LEU A 97 10.27 -17.85 -13.80
C LEU A 97 9.15 -16.86 -13.50
N SER A 98 8.63 -16.92 -12.28
CA SER A 98 7.75 -15.92 -11.69
C SER A 98 8.46 -15.26 -10.51
N LEU A 99 8.35 -13.94 -10.39
CA LEU A 99 8.82 -13.20 -9.22
C LEU A 99 7.62 -12.89 -8.33
N LEU A 100 7.68 -13.28 -7.07
CA LEU A 100 6.70 -12.95 -6.06
C LEU A 100 7.33 -12.03 -5.03
N CYS A 101 6.73 -10.87 -4.80
CA CYS A 101 7.20 -9.86 -3.87
C CYS A 101 6.12 -9.58 -2.83
N ALA A 102 6.37 -9.97 -1.58
CA ALA A 102 5.56 -9.58 -0.43
C ALA A 102 6.19 -8.38 0.28
N VAL A 103 5.43 -7.31 0.42
CA VAL A 103 5.86 -6.09 1.11
C VAL A 103 4.96 -5.85 2.31
N SER A 104 5.56 -5.59 3.46
CA SER A 104 4.87 -5.33 4.73
C SER A 104 5.44 -4.07 5.37
N LEU A 105 4.58 -3.13 5.74
CA LEU A 105 4.98 -1.91 6.43
C LEU A 105 4.49 -1.96 7.88
N PHE A 106 5.41 -1.75 8.80
CA PHE A 106 5.20 -1.75 10.24
C PHE A 106 5.46 -0.37 10.84
N GLU A 107 4.76 -0.07 11.93
CA GLU A 107 5.02 1.08 12.80
C GLU A 107 5.21 0.53 14.23
N GLY A 108 6.46 0.47 14.68
CA GLY A 108 6.85 -0.37 15.82
C GLY A 108 6.53 -1.84 15.56
N ASN A 109 5.69 -2.43 16.42
CA ASN A 109 5.24 -3.82 16.29
C ASN A 109 3.89 -3.96 15.54
N ASN A 110 3.25 -2.86 15.16
CA ASN A 110 1.95 -2.88 14.51
C ASN A 110 2.12 -3.00 12.99
N LEU A 111 1.49 -4.01 12.38
CA LEU A 111 1.38 -4.11 10.93
C LEU A 111 0.39 -3.05 10.43
N LEU A 112 0.86 -2.11 9.60
CA LEU A 112 0.00 -1.10 9.00
C LEU A 112 -0.66 -1.61 7.72
N ILE A 113 0.13 -2.23 6.84
CA ILE A 113 -0.33 -2.70 5.55
C ILE A 113 0.58 -3.82 5.04
N LYS A 114 0.00 -4.79 4.34
CA LYS A 114 0.70 -5.87 3.66
C LYS A 114 0.10 -6.07 2.28
N LYS A 115 0.95 -6.13 1.26
CA LYS A 115 0.56 -6.41 -0.12
C LYS A 115 1.52 -7.41 -0.74
N THR A 116 1.00 -8.18 -1.69
CA THR A 116 1.79 -9.13 -2.46
C THR A 116 1.61 -8.82 -3.93
N TYR A 117 2.73 -8.68 -4.64
CA TYR A 117 2.77 -8.45 -6.07
C TYR A 117 3.52 -9.59 -6.73
N MET A 118 3.17 -9.88 -7.97
CA MET A 118 3.79 -10.93 -8.76
C MET A 118 4.08 -10.44 -10.16
N ARG A 119 5.16 -10.93 -10.73
CA ARG A 119 5.49 -10.79 -12.13
C ARG A 119 5.68 -12.17 -12.75
N THR A 120 4.81 -12.52 -13.69
CA THR A 120 4.75 -13.85 -14.32
C THR A 120 5.37 -13.87 -15.71
N ASN A 121 5.58 -15.07 -16.24
CA ASN A 121 6.12 -15.29 -17.59
C ASN A 121 7.45 -14.57 -17.85
N ILE A 122 8.39 -14.62 -16.89
CA ILE A 122 9.74 -14.10 -17.10
C ILE A 122 10.52 -15.15 -17.87
N GLU A 123 10.87 -14.84 -19.12
CA GLU A 123 11.66 -15.71 -20.00
C GLU A 123 13.14 -15.30 -20.01
N ASN A 124 14.02 -16.30 -20.12
CA ASN A 124 15.44 -16.08 -20.32
C ASN A 124 15.72 -15.69 -21.77
N ARG A 125 15.66 -14.40 -22.08
CA ARG A 125 16.04 -13.86 -23.39
C ARG A 125 17.33 -13.05 -23.27
N LEU A 126 18.38 -13.49 -23.96
CA LEU A 126 19.67 -12.82 -24.05
C LEU A 126 19.48 -11.35 -24.48
N GLY A 127 19.77 -10.41 -23.57
CA GLY A 127 19.80 -8.97 -23.84
C GLY A 127 18.46 -8.21 -23.70
N ARG A 128 17.31 -8.89 -23.61
CA ARG A 128 15.99 -8.30 -23.32
C ARG A 128 15.13 -9.31 -22.58
N SER A 129 15.23 -9.38 -21.25
CA SER A 129 14.25 -10.15 -20.46
C SER A 129 12.85 -9.65 -20.83
N GLY A 130 11.99 -10.58 -21.30
CA GLY A 130 10.58 -10.26 -21.51
C GLY A 130 10.04 -9.69 -20.21
N LEU A 131 9.66 -8.41 -20.23
CA LEU A 131 9.06 -7.72 -19.10
C LEU A 131 7.71 -8.40 -18.85
N GLY A 132 7.73 -9.48 -18.08
CA GLY A 132 6.57 -10.27 -17.72
C GLY A 132 5.44 -9.41 -17.14
N ARG A 133 4.23 -9.97 -17.05
CA ARG A 133 3.04 -9.21 -16.63
C ARG A 133 3.10 -8.92 -15.13
N PHE A 134 3.07 -7.64 -14.76
CA PHE A 134 2.93 -7.21 -13.36
C PHE A 134 1.46 -7.41 -12.93
N MET A 135 1.23 -8.12 -11.84
CA MET A 135 -0.08 -8.37 -11.26
C MET A 135 -0.04 -8.28 -9.73
N GLU A 136 -1.05 -7.70 -9.12
CA GLU A 136 -1.26 -7.83 -7.68
C GLU A 136 -1.82 -9.22 -7.37
N VAL A 137 -1.27 -9.90 -6.36
CA VAL A 137 -1.77 -11.20 -5.90
C VAL A 137 -2.72 -10.95 -4.74
N ARG A 138 -4.00 -11.25 -4.95
CA ARG A 138 -5.03 -11.19 -3.89
C ARG A 138 -4.81 -12.26 -2.83
#